data_AF-A0A2V9MQM2-F1
#
_entry.id   AF-A0A2V9MQM2-F1
#
_cell.length_a   1.000
_cell.length_b   1.000
_cell.length_c   1.000
_cell.angle_alpha   90.00
_cell.angle_beta   90.00
_cell.angle_gamma   90.00
#
_symmetry.space_group_name_H-M   'P 1'
#
loop_
_entity.id
_entity.type
_entity.pdbx_description
1 polymer ?
#
loop_
_entity_poly.entity_id
_entity_poly.type
_entity_poly.pdbx_seq_one_letter_code
_entity_poly.pdbx_strand_id
1 'polypeptide(L)'
;MKSLRDAIQLRAQILRHLEEANFECNSAERQSLLTFVVAGGGFAGVETVAALNDFVRDALPFYPNLGEGMLRVVLVHSGPVILPELGESLGRHTQKVLEGRGVEIRLNTRVKSMTENKIFLPYTTPIPCSTLVWTAGTVPSPLISPLPCAKERGRITVNQFLQVSDWPDVWAVGDCAFVPDIKNPGKSHPPTAQHAIREGKVVAQNIAAALLGRPGKPFSFKTIGLLASIGRRTGVARIFGYNFSGFLAWWMWRTIYLSKLPGLDKKVRVAFDWTLDLIFPKDVCAVHDLSYHRDFHRLESVKEAAGGNGDYQPSTS
;
A
#
# COMPACT_ATOMS: atom_id res chain seq x y z
N MET A 1 -5.56 1.40 -0.43
CA MET A 1 -5.49 0.04 0.16
C MET A 1 -4.71 0.11 1.46
N LYS A 2 -5.41 0.12 2.61
CA LYS A 2 -4.83 0.28 3.96
C LYS A 2 -5.43 -0.67 5.00
N SER A 3 -6.72 -0.98 4.90
CA SER A 3 -7.43 -1.79 5.90
C SER A 3 -8.03 -3.08 5.31
N LEU A 4 -8.43 -4.03 6.16
CA LEU A 4 -9.17 -5.22 5.71
C LEU A 4 -10.48 -4.84 4.99
N ARG A 5 -11.16 -3.79 5.45
CA ARG A 5 -12.38 -3.27 4.83
C ARG A 5 -12.14 -2.88 3.38
N ASP A 6 -11.05 -2.16 3.10
CA ASP A 6 -10.74 -1.74 1.73
C ASP A 6 -10.50 -2.95 0.81
N ALA A 7 -9.95 -4.05 1.34
CA ALA A 7 -9.66 -5.26 0.55
C ALA A 7 -10.96 -5.98 0.18
N ILE A 8 -11.89 -6.10 1.14
CA ILE A 8 -13.21 -6.69 0.90
C ILE A 8 -13.99 -5.82 -0.10
N GLN A 9 -13.96 -4.50 0.06
CA GLN A 9 -14.61 -3.56 -0.86
C GLN A 9 -14.03 -3.64 -2.26
N LEU A 10 -12.70 -3.69 -2.39
CA LEU A 10 -12.04 -3.83 -3.69
C LEU A 10 -12.45 -5.14 -4.37
N ARG A 11 -12.44 -6.27 -3.66
CA ARG A 11 -12.86 -7.55 -4.22
C ARG A 11 -14.32 -7.51 -4.70
N ALA A 12 -15.22 -6.97 -3.87
CA ALA A 12 -16.63 -6.84 -4.22
C ALA A 12 -16.85 -5.93 -5.44
N GLN A 13 -16.10 -4.83 -5.54
CA GLN A 13 -16.15 -3.93 -6.68
C GLN A 13 -15.63 -4.59 -7.96
N ILE A 14 -14.54 -5.35 -7.89
CA ILE A 14 -14.00 -6.09 -9.04
C ILE A 14 -15.03 -7.08 -9.57
N LEU A 15 -15.66 -7.88 -8.70
CA LEU A 15 -16.68 -8.85 -9.11
C LEU A 15 -17.88 -8.17 -9.77
N ARG A 16 -18.37 -7.06 -9.19
CA ARG A 16 -19.45 -6.27 -9.78
C ARG A 16 -19.10 -5.75 -11.16
N HIS A 17 -17.87 -5.25 -11.35
CA HIS A 17 -17.43 -4.78 -12.67
C HIS A 17 -17.34 -5.91 -13.69
N LEU A 18 -16.93 -7.12 -13.29
CA LEU A 18 -16.93 -8.29 -14.17
C LEU A 18 -18.36 -8.70 -14.55
N GLU A 19 -19.29 -8.73 -13.58
CA GLU A 19 -20.70 -8.99 -13.81
C GLU A 19 -21.32 -7.96 -14.77
N GLU A 20 -21.15 -6.67 -14.49
CA GLU A 20 -21.67 -5.57 -15.30
C GLU A 20 -21.07 -5.60 -16.72
N ALA A 21 -19.75 -5.76 -16.85
CA ALA A 21 -19.09 -5.85 -18.14
C ALA A 21 -19.53 -7.08 -18.96
N ASN A 22 -19.95 -8.16 -18.31
CA ASN A 22 -20.45 -9.36 -18.99
C ASN A 22 -21.84 -9.14 -19.61
N PHE A 23 -22.64 -8.19 -19.09
CA PHE A 23 -23.92 -7.79 -19.67
C PHE A 23 -23.84 -6.57 -20.59
N GLU A 24 -22.86 -5.68 -20.38
CA GLU A 24 -22.74 -4.40 -21.09
C GLU A 24 -22.42 -4.61 -22.58
N CYS A 25 -23.21 -4.04 -23.49
CA CYS A 25 -23.01 -4.13 -24.94
C CYS A 25 -22.14 -2.99 -25.50
N ASN A 26 -22.06 -1.86 -24.80
CA ASN A 26 -21.23 -0.72 -25.18
C ASN A 26 -19.75 -0.99 -24.91
N SER A 27 -18.94 -1.02 -25.98
CA SER A 27 -17.51 -1.31 -25.88
C SER A 27 -16.72 -0.29 -25.06
N ALA A 28 -17.13 0.98 -25.06
CA ALA A 28 -16.42 2.04 -24.35
C ALA A 28 -16.61 1.95 -22.82
N GLU A 29 -17.83 1.67 -22.37
CA GLU A 29 -18.16 1.50 -20.95
C GLU A 29 -17.60 0.18 -20.41
N ARG A 30 -17.71 -0.88 -21.20
CA ARG A 30 -17.08 -2.18 -20.90
C ARG A 30 -15.57 -2.04 -20.68
N GLN A 31 -14.88 -1.25 -21.51
CA GLN A 31 -13.44 -1.04 -21.37
C GLN A 31 -13.06 -0.39 -20.03
N SER A 32 -13.84 0.58 -19.55
CA SER A 32 -13.56 1.22 -18.25
C SER A 32 -13.76 0.28 -17.07
N LEU A 33 -14.77 -0.60 -17.12
CA LEU A 33 -15.05 -1.59 -16.08
C LEU A 33 -13.93 -2.65 -15.97
N LEU A 34 -13.36 -3.05 -17.11
CA LEU A 34 -12.32 -4.08 -17.22
C LEU A 34 -10.88 -3.53 -17.15
N THR A 35 -10.73 -2.22 -16.95
CA THR A 35 -9.43 -1.59 -16.72
C THR A 35 -9.23 -1.29 -15.25
N PHE A 36 -8.14 -1.80 -14.68
CA PHE A 36 -7.77 -1.66 -13.28
C PHE A 36 -6.41 -0.97 -13.17
N VAL A 37 -6.34 0.13 -12.42
CA VAL A 37 -5.09 0.87 -12.23
C VAL A 37 -4.65 0.82 -10.78
N VAL A 38 -3.41 0.44 -10.53
CA VAL A 38 -2.77 0.48 -9.21
C VAL A 38 -1.71 1.58 -9.22
N ALA A 39 -1.80 2.53 -8.30
CA ALA A 39 -0.83 3.61 -8.16
C ALA A 39 0.15 3.31 -7.01
N GLY A 40 1.44 3.19 -7.33
CA GLY A 40 2.55 3.04 -6.40
C GLY A 40 3.27 1.69 -6.49
N GLY A 41 4.36 1.60 -7.25
CA GLY A 41 5.22 0.40 -7.34
C GLY A 41 6.10 0.07 -6.12
N GLY A 42 5.66 0.34 -4.88
CA GLY A 42 6.28 -0.20 -3.66
C GLY A 42 5.74 -1.60 -3.33
N PHE A 43 6.12 -2.19 -2.18
CA PHE A 43 5.65 -3.52 -1.76
C PHE A 43 4.13 -3.70 -1.88
N ALA A 44 3.37 -2.80 -1.26
CA ALA A 44 1.91 -2.90 -1.24
C ALA A 44 1.29 -2.85 -2.64
N GLY A 45 1.73 -1.94 -3.51
CA GLY A 45 1.16 -1.83 -4.85
C GLY A 45 1.57 -2.96 -5.79
N VAL A 46 2.79 -3.48 -5.66
CA VAL A 46 3.23 -4.65 -6.44
C VAL A 46 2.50 -5.92 -6.02
N GLU A 47 2.37 -6.17 -4.71
CA GLU A 47 1.59 -7.31 -4.20
C GLU A 47 0.11 -7.19 -4.60
N THR A 48 -0.45 -5.97 -4.53
CA THR A 48 -1.84 -5.70 -4.90
C THR A 48 -2.08 -5.90 -6.39
N VAL A 49 -1.24 -5.35 -7.28
CA VAL A 49 -1.45 -5.49 -8.73
C VAL A 49 -1.26 -6.93 -9.18
N ALA A 50 -0.32 -7.66 -8.58
CA ALA A 50 -0.11 -9.07 -8.88
C ALA A 50 -1.32 -9.92 -8.44
N ALA A 51 -1.79 -9.74 -7.21
CA ALA A 51 -2.95 -10.45 -6.69
C ALA A 51 -4.24 -10.12 -7.45
N LEU A 52 -4.42 -8.84 -7.82
CA LEU A 52 -5.54 -8.39 -8.63
C LEU A 52 -5.49 -9.03 -10.02
N ASN A 53 -4.34 -8.97 -10.71
CA ASN A 53 -4.16 -9.56 -12.04
C ASN A 53 -4.44 -11.07 -12.05
N ASP A 54 -3.96 -11.79 -11.04
CA ASP A 54 -4.28 -13.21 -10.88
C ASP A 54 -5.79 -13.40 -10.67
N PHE A 55 -6.39 -12.66 -9.74
CA PHE A 55 -7.82 -12.80 -9.42
C PHE A 55 -8.75 -12.54 -10.61
N VAL A 56 -8.56 -11.43 -11.35
CA VAL A 56 -9.44 -11.11 -12.48
C VAL A 56 -9.32 -12.14 -13.60
N ARG A 57 -8.12 -12.68 -13.85
CA ARG A 57 -7.90 -13.71 -14.88
C ARG A 57 -8.43 -15.06 -14.45
N ASP A 58 -8.27 -15.42 -13.18
CA ASP A 58 -8.82 -16.65 -12.60
C ASP A 58 -10.37 -16.63 -12.58
N ALA A 59 -10.98 -15.44 -12.49
CA ALA A 59 -12.43 -15.26 -12.51
C ALA A 59 -13.06 -15.29 -13.92
N LEU A 60 -12.28 -15.00 -14.98
CA LEU A 60 -12.79 -14.93 -16.35
C LEU A 60 -13.60 -16.15 -16.83
N PRO A 61 -13.24 -17.41 -16.50
CA PRO A 61 -14.00 -18.58 -16.94
C PRO A 61 -15.48 -18.58 -16.50
N PHE A 62 -15.84 -17.78 -15.49
CA PHE A 62 -17.21 -17.65 -15.00
C PHE A 62 -18.04 -16.59 -15.77
N TYR A 63 -17.41 -15.81 -16.67
CA TYR A 63 -18.02 -14.72 -17.42
C TYR A 63 -17.88 -14.94 -18.93
N PRO A 64 -18.83 -15.64 -19.59
CA PRO A 64 -18.67 -16.15 -20.95
C PRO A 64 -18.54 -15.07 -22.04
N ASN A 65 -19.00 -13.85 -21.78
CA ASN A 65 -18.91 -12.74 -22.74
C ASN A 65 -17.59 -11.96 -22.61
N LEU A 66 -16.74 -12.32 -21.64
CA LEU A 66 -15.47 -11.67 -21.37
C LEU A 66 -14.29 -12.52 -21.85
N GLY A 67 -13.32 -11.86 -22.46
CA GLY A 67 -12.07 -12.49 -22.90
C GLY A 67 -10.84 -11.88 -22.23
N GLU A 68 -9.74 -12.63 -22.18
CA GLU A 68 -8.50 -12.17 -21.56
C GLU A 68 -7.93 -10.89 -22.20
N GLY A 69 -8.08 -10.73 -23.51
CA GLY A 69 -7.65 -9.52 -24.24
C GLY A 69 -8.44 -8.26 -23.91
N MET A 70 -9.57 -8.37 -23.21
CA MET A 70 -10.37 -7.22 -22.76
C MET A 70 -9.89 -6.69 -21.40
N LEU A 71 -9.17 -7.50 -20.62
CA LEU A 71 -8.65 -7.10 -19.33
C LEU A 71 -7.42 -6.21 -19.49
N ARG A 72 -7.40 -5.10 -18.76
CA ARG A 72 -6.27 -4.20 -18.73
C ARG A 72 -5.88 -3.89 -17.30
N VAL A 73 -4.70 -4.36 -16.88
CA VAL A 73 -4.19 -4.10 -15.53
C VAL A 73 -2.94 -3.23 -15.64
N VAL A 74 -2.96 -2.05 -15.03
CA VAL A 74 -1.88 -1.05 -15.14
C VAL A 74 -1.30 -0.73 -13.77
N LEU A 75 0.02 -0.85 -13.62
CA LEU A 75 0.76 -0.34 -12.46
C LEU A 75 1.44 0.98 -12.82
N VAL A 76 1.10 2.06 -12.11
CA VAL A 76 1.71 3.38 -12.28
C VAL A 76 2.70 3.62 -11.14
N HIS A 77 3.94 3.96 -11.44
CA HIS A 77 4.95 4.28 -10.43
C HIS A 77 5.77 5.50 -10.81
N SER A 78 6.04 6.35 -9.83
CA SER A 78 6.72 7.63 -10.03
C SER A 78 8.22 7.52 -10.26
N GLY A 79 8.83 6.42 -9.85
CA GLY A 79 10.26 6.18 -9.98
C GLY A 79 10.63 5.40 -11.24
N PRO A 80 11.94 5.22 -11.49
CA PRO A 80 12.47 4.50 -12.65
C PRO A 80 12.42 2.97 -12.50
N VAL A 81 12.09 2.46 -11.31
CA VAL A 81 12.01 1.03 -11.02
C VAL A 81 11.01 0.76 -9.91
N ILE A 82 10.30 -0.37 -9.98
CA ILE A 82 9.42 -0.85 -8.91
C ILE A 82 10.22 -1.60 -7.83
N LEU A 83 9.65 -1.72 -6.62
CA LEU A 83 10.32 -2.26 -5.43
C LEU A 83 11.71 -1.65 -5.21
N PRO A 84 11.84 -0.31 -5.20
CA PRO A 84 13.15 0.34 -5.06
C PRO A 84 13.90 -0.09 -3.80
N GLU A 85 13.18 -0.51 -2.75
CA GLU A 85 13.73 -1.02 -1.49
C GLU A 85 14.48 -2.36 -1.65
N LEU A 86 14.13 -3.17 -2.65
CA LEU A 86 14.84 -4.41 -2.98
C LEU A 86 16.07 -4.18 -3.87
N GLY A 87 16.19 -2.99 -4.44
CA GLY A 87 17.24 -2.61 -5.38
C GLY A 87 16.89 -2.91 -6.83
N GLU A 88 17.63 -2.28 -7.75
CA GLU A 88 17.31 -2.22 -9.17
C GLU A 88 17.22 -3.58 -9.86
N SER A 89 18.13 -4.52 -9.53
CA SER A 89 18.14 -5.86 -10.12
C SER A 89 16.85 -6.63 -9.86
N LEU A 90 16.38 -6.69 -8.60
CA LEU A 90 15.14 -7.36 -8.24
C LEU A 90 13.91 -6.59 -8.75
N GLY A 91 13.96 -5.26 -8.76
CA GLY A 91 12.90 -4.43 -9.32
C GLY A 91 12.67 -4.66 -10.81
N ARG A 92 13.74 -4.69 -11.62
CA ARG A 92 13.68 -5.00 -13.06
C ARG A 92 13.27 -6.44 -13.34
N HIS A 93 13.75 -7.40 -12.53
CA HIS A 93 13.29 -8.78 -12.64
C HIS A 93 11.78 -8.88 -12.38
N THR A 94 11.28 -8.21 -11.34
CA THR A 94 9.85 -8.17 -11.03
C THR A 94 9.04 -7.53 -12.15
N GLN A 95 9.54 -6.44 -12.73
CA GLN A 95 8.90 -5.78 -13.88
C GLN A 95 8.71 -6.77 -15.04
N LYS A 96 9.80 -7.47 -15.44
CA LYS A 96 9.74 -8.46 -16.52
C LYS A 96 8.74 -9.58 -16.24
N VAL A 97 8.66 -10.06 -14.99
CA VAL A 97 7.71 -11.11 -14.61
C VAL A 97 6.26 -10.63 -14.69
N LEU A 98 5.97 -9.41 -14.21
CA LEU A 98 4.62 -8.86 -14.24
C LEU A 98 4.17 -8.48 -15.66
N GLU A 99 5.05 -7.89 -16.47
CA GLU A 99 4.79 -7.59 -17.88
C GLU A 99 4.52 -8.86 -18.68
N GLY A 100 5.31 -9.92 -18.44
CA GLY A 100 5.06 -11.25 -19.04
C GLY A 100 3.75 -11.91 -18.61
N ARG A 101 3.06 -11.35 -17.60
CA ARG A 101 1.73 -11.79 -17.12
C ARG A 101 0.60 -10.83 -17.50
N GLY A 102 0.87 -9.90 -18.43
CA GLY A 102 -0.12 -8.97 -18.95
C GLY A 102 -0.38 -7.75 -18.06
N VAL A 103 0.53 -7.41 -17.14
CA VAL A 103 0.47 -6.14 -16.39
C VAL A 103 1.22 -5.06 -17.17
N GLU A 104 0.55 -3.97 -17.52
CA GLU A 104 1.19 -2.78 -18.08
C GLU A 104 1.88 -1.98 -16.96
N ILE A 105 3.18 -1.70 -17.10
CA ILE A 105 3.92 -0.92 -16.09
C ILE A 105 4.29 0.45 -16.66
N ARG A 106 3.83 1.51 -16.00
CA ARG A 106 4.11 2.92 -16.34
C ARG A 106 5.03 3.53 -15.29
N LEU A 107 6.34 3.49 -15.58
CA LEU A 107 7.39 4.09 -14.76
C LEU A 107 7.51 5.60 -15.00
N ASN A 108 8.22 6.29 -14.10
CA ASN A 108 8.42 7.74 -14.16
C ASN A 108 7.12 8.54 -14.32
N THR A 109 6.00 7.98 -13.87
CA THR A 109 4.66 8.50 -14.12
C THR A 109 3.89 8.58 -12.81
N ARG A 110 3.14 9.67 -12.62
CA ARG A 110 2.26 9.86 -11.46
C ARG A 110 0.82 9.99 -11.95
N VAL A 111 -0.12 9.44 -11.20
CA VAL A 111 -1.55 9.74 -11.42
C VAL A 111 -1.80 11.19 -11.05
N LYS A 112 -2.39 11.97 -11.96
CA LYS A 112 -2.71 13.40 -11.74
C LYS A 112 -4.10 13.57 -11.13
N SER A 113 -5.09 12.90 -11.69
CA SER A 113 -6.49 12.95 -11.24
C SER A 113 -7.27 11.75 -11.79
N MET A 114 -8.48 11.56 -11.28
CA MET A 114 -9.42 10.54 -11.74
C MET A 114 -10.83 11.14 -11.79
N THR A 115 -11.58 10.84 -12.85
CA THR A 115 -13.04 10.99 -12.94
C THR A 115 -13.70 9.63 -12.74
N GLU A 116 -15.03 9.56 -12.77
CA GLU A 116 -15.78 8.32 -12.50
C GLU A 116 -15.37 7.15 -13.43
N ASN A 117 -14.93 7.43 -14.67
CA ASN A 117 -14.58 6.43 -15.67
C ASN A 117 -13.21 6.62 -16.36
N LYS A 118 -12.37 7.58 -15.92
CA LYS A 118 -11.06 7.86 -16.55
C LYS A 118 -10.01 8.28 -15.54
N ILE A 119 -8.77 7.87 -15.78
CA ILE A 119 -7.59 8.29 -15.04
C ILE A 119 -6.70 9.15 -15.94
N PHE A 120 -6.26 10.28 -15.39
CA PHE A 120 -5.40 11.24 -16.07
C PHE A 120 -3.96 11.07 -15.61
N LEU A 121 -3.08 10.81 -16.58
CA LEU A 121 -1.63 10.79 -16.41
C LEU A 121 -1.03 12.01 -17.13
N PRO A 122 0.12 12.54 -16.70
CA PRO A 122 0.82 13.62 -17.40
C PRO A 122 1.16 13.22 -18.84
N TYR A 123 1.01 14.17 -19.77
CA TYR A 123 1.51 14.10 -21.16
C TYR A 123 1.07 12.86 -21.95
N THR A 124 -0.05 12.23 -21.59
CA THR A 124 -0.55 11.00 -22.21
C THR A 124 -2.07 11.02 -22.30
N THR A 125 -2.61 10.18 -23.19
CA THR A 125 -4.06 10.00 -23.33
C THR A 125 -4.65 9.45 -22.03
N PRO A 126 -5.82 9.96 -21.57
CA PRO A 126 -6.50 9.41 -20.41
C PRO A 126 -6.76 7.91 -20.55
N ILE A 127 -6.60 7.17 -19.46
CA ILE A 127 -6.87 5.73 -19.40
C ILE A 127 -8.34 5.55 -18.98
N PRO A 128 -9.21 4.92 -19.81
CA PRO A 128 -10.54 4.49 -19.35
C PRO A 128 -10.36 3.53 -18.18
N CYS A 129 -10.97 3.83 -17.04
CA CYS A 129 -10.79 3.05 -15.82
C CYS A 129 -11.83 3.44 -14.77
N SER A 130 -12.52 2.44 -14.22
CA SER A 130 -13.47 2.60 -13.12
C SER A 130 -12.89 2.16 -11.76
N THR A 131 -11.66 1.60 -11.72
CA THR A 131 -11.02 1.14 -10.49
C THR A 131 -9.59 1.67 -10.34
N LEU A 132 -9.39 2.63 -9.43
CA LEU A 132 -8.07 3.07 -8.99
C LEU A 132 -7.75 2.56 -7.59
N VAL A 133 -6.71 1.74 -7.47
CA VAL A 133 -6.18 1.30 -6.18
C VAL A 133 -4.97 2.15 -5.81
N TRP A 134 -5.16 3.03 -4.83
CA TRP A 134 -4.08 3.89 -4.35
C TRP A 134 -3.24 3.22 -3.26
N THR A 135 -1.95 3.05 -3.55
CA THR A 135 -0.92 2.52 -2.63
C THR A 135 0.30 3.44 -2.53
N ALA A 136 0.27 4.60 -3.20
CA ALA A 136 1.39 5.52 -3.28
C ALA A 136 1.38 6.51 -2.10
N GLY A 137 2.41 6.43 -1.25
CA GLY A 137 2.58 7.36 -0.14
C GLY A 137 1.66 7.07 1.03
N THR A 138 2.20 7.25 2.23
CA THR A 138 1.46 7.15 3.49
C THR A 138 1.54 8.48 4.19
N VAL A 139 0.40 9.00 4.60
CA VAL A 139 0.33 10.18 5.47
C VAL A 139 0.17 9.69 6.91
N PRO A 140 0.89 10.28 7.87
CA PRO A 140 0.67 10.02 9.30
C PRO A 140 -0.79 10.32 9.69
N SER A 141 -1.22 9.78 10.84
CA SER A 141 -2.59 10.01 11.32
C SER A 141 -2.92 11.51 11.40
N PRO A 142 -4.09 11.97 10.93
CA PRO A 142 -4.51 13.37 11.06
C PRO A 142 -4.51 13.87 12.52
N LEU A 143 -4.66 12.96 13.49
CA LEU A 143 -4.57 13.25 14.92
C LEU A 143 -3.21 13.77 15.36
N ILE A 144 -2.15 13.55 14.57
CA ILE A 144 -0.79 14.04 14.87
C ILE A 144 -0.67 15.52 14.55
N SER A 145 -1.34 16.01 13.50
CA SER A 145 -1.24 17.40 13.04
C SER A 145 -1.49 18.44 14.13
N PRO A 146 -2.52 18.33 15.00
CA PRO A 146 -2.77 19.32 16.06
C PRO A 146 -1.86 19.21 17.29
N LEU A 147 -1.05 18.15 17.45
CA LEU A 147 -0.26 17.95 18.67
C LEU A 147 0.85 19.01 18.82
N PRO A 148 1.07 19.61 20.01
CA PRO A 148 2.09 20.63 20.24
C PRO A 148 3.49 20.02 20.45
N CYS A 149 3.96 19.24 19.47
CA CYS A 149 5.27 18.60 19.48
C CYS A 149 5.99 18.82 18.14
N ALA A 150 7.33 18.81 18.18
CA ALA A 150 8.15 18.86 16.98
C ALA A 150 7.78 17.72 16.01
N LYS A 151 7.69 18.04 14.72
CA LYS A 151 7.35 17.08 13.66
C LYS A 151 8.28 17.24 12.47
N GLU A 152 8.65 16.12 11.87
CA GLU A 152 9.38 16.07 10.61
C GLU A 152 8.63 15.18 9.61
N ARG A 153 8.35 15.71 8.41
CA ARG A 153 7.55 15.04 7.37
C ARG A 153 6.20 14.52 7.91
N GLY A 154 5.56 15.32 8.77
CA GLY A 154 4.27 15.02 9.40
C GLY A 154 4.30 13.99 10.54
N ARG A 155 5.48 13.48 10.92
CA ARG A 155 5.67 12.48 11.98
C ARG A 155 6.29 13.13 13.22
N ILE A 156 5.96 12.64 14.40
CA ILE A 156 6.45 13.16 15.68
C ILE A 156 7.95 12.88 15.80
N THR A 157 8.75 13.91 16.01
CA THR A 157 10.20 13.76 16.18
C THR A 157 10.50 13.17 17.56
N VAL A 158 11.30 12.11 17.57
CA VAL A 158 11.76 11.45 18.81
C VAL A 158 13.27 11.39 18.87
N ASN A 159 13.80 11.29 20.09
CA ASN A 159 15.22 11.04 20.33
C ASN A 159 15.57 9.55 20.14
N GLN A 160 16.84 9.20 20.35
CA GLN A 160 17.32 7.81 20.24
C GLN A 160 16.65 6.82 21.19
N PHE A 161 15.99 7.30 22.25
CA PHE A 161 15.24 6.49 23.22
C PHE A 161 13.74 6.41 22.90
N LEU A 162 13.32 6.88 21.71
CA LEU A 162 11.93 6.92 21.24
C LEU A 162 11.03 7.90 22.00
N GLN A 163 11.64 8.80 22.78
CA GLN A 163 10.97 9.81 23.59
C GLN A 163 10.80 11.10 22.78
N VAL A 164 9.69 11.79 22.97
CA VAL A 164 9.42 13.09 22.33
C VAL A 164 10.26 14.15 23.03
N SER A 165 11.09 14.87 22.28
CA SER A 165 12.11 15.76 22.85
C SER A 165 11.57 16.80 23.83
N ASP A 166 10.41 17.38 23.54
CA ASP A 166 9.80 18.45 24.34
C ASP A 166 8.85 17.92 25.44
N TRP A 167 8.65 16.60 25.49
CA TRP A 167 7.65 15.95 26.36
C TRP A 167 8.26 14.70 27.01
N PRO A 168 8.89 14.82 28.19
CA PRO A 168 9.68 13.75 28.80
C PRO A 168 8.85 12.50 29.17
N ASP A 169 7.55 12.65 29.45
CA ASP A 169 6.69 11.50 29.77
C ASP A 169 5.94 10.96 28.54
N VAL A 170 6.38 11.33 27.33
CA VAL A 170 5.74 10.94 26.07
C VAL A 170 6.75 10.25 25.15
N TRP A 171 6.31 9.12 24.58
CA TRP A 171 7.05 8.37 23.58
C TRP A 171 6.19 8.17 22.32
N ALA A 172 6.84 8.07 21.17
CA ALA A 172 6.18 7.78 19.89
C ALA A 172 6.95 6.70 19.12
N VAL A 173 6.22 5.76 18.51
CA VAL A 173 6.77 4.62 17.76
C VAL A 173 5.92 4.29 16.54
N GLY A 174 6.50 3.56 15.59
CA GLY A 174 5.85 3.15 14.35
C GLY A 174 5.67 4.33 13.38
N ASP A 175 4.67 4.22 12.50
CA ASP A 175 4.50 5.13 11.38
C ASP A 175 4.15 6.58 11.80
N CYS A 176 3.76 6.81 13.05
CA CYS A 176 3.53 8.15 13.59
C CYS A 176 4.82 8.87 14.01
N ALA A 177 5.94 8.15 14.17
CA ALA A 177 7.18 8.68 14.69
C ALA A 177 8.24 8.85 13.60
N PHE A 178 9.01 9.93 13.71
CA PHE A 178 10.24 10.14 12.98
C PHE A 178 11.39 9.66 13.85
N VAL A 179 11.71 8.36 13.72
CA VAL A 179 12.75 7.71 14.53
C VAL A 179 14.12 7.87 13.85
N PRO A 180 15.10 8.55 14.46
CA PRO A 180 16.41 8.77 13.87
C PRO A 180 17.20 7.45 13.76
N ASP A 181 17.91 7.26 12.65
CA ASP A 181 18.85 6.15 12.50
C ASP A 181 20.24 6.58 13.00
N ILE A 182 20.58 6.15 14.22
CA ILE A 182 21.84 6.48 14.89
C ILE A 182 23.06 5.98 14.08
N LYS A 183 22.90 4.92 13.27
CA LYS A 183 23.98 4.37 12.45
C LYS A 183 24.18 5.11 11.13
N ASN A 184 23.19 5.88 10.70
CA ASN A 184 23.23 6.66 9.47
C ASN A 184 22.73 8.09 9.75
N PRO A 185 23.62 8.98 10.24
CA PRO A 185 23.25 10.35 10.57
C PRO A 185 22.50 11.05 9.43
N GLY A 186 21.40 11.73 9.76
CA GLY A 186 20.52 12.40 8.79
C GLY A 186 19.48 11.50 8.11
N LYS A 187 19.45 10.19 8.41
CA LYS A 187 18.38 9.27 7.99
C LYS A 187 17.47 8.90 9.16
N SER A 188 16.25 8.50 8.82
CA SER A 188 15.30 7.91 9.77
C SER A 188 14.98 6.47 9.39
N HIS A 189 14.55 5.70 10.39
CA HIS A 189 14.06 4.35 10.18
C HIS A 189 12.80 4.36 9.29
N PRO A 190 12.66 3.38 8.37
CA PRO A 190 11.53 3.31 7.47
C PRO A 190 10.23 2.89 8.19
N PRO A 191 9.06 3.43 7.79
CA PRO A 191 7.76 3.11 8.38
C PRO A 191 7.33 1.70 7.97
N THR A 192 7.72 0.70 8.77
CA THR A 192 7.47 -0.70 8.49
C THR A 192 7.08 -1.43 9.76
N ALA A 193 6.22 -2.44 9.64
CA ALA A 193 5.82 -3.28 10.77
C ALA A 193 7.03 -3.92 11.49
N GLN A 194 8.10 -4.26 10.75
CA GLN A 194 9.32 -4.82 11.35
C GLN A 194 10.03 -3.85 12.31
N HIS A 195 10.01 -2.55 12.01
CA HIS A 195 10.54 -1.51 12.87
C HIS A 195 9.58 -1.24 14.02
N ALA A 196 8.30 -1.01 13.74
CA ALA A 196 7.28 -0.74 14.75
C ALA A 196 7.21 -1.80 15.87
N ILE A 197 7.28 -3.10 15.53
CA ILE A 197 7.29 -4.18 16.53
C ILE A 197 8.52 -4.11 17.43
N ARG A 198 9.68 -3.74 16.88
CA ARG A 198 10.94 -3.66 17.64
C ARG A 198 11.02 -2.38 18.45
N GLU A 199 10.56 -1.28 17.89
CA GLU A 199 10.38 0.00 18.58
C GLU A 199 9.44 -0.20 19.78
N GLY A 200 8.33 -0.92 19.60
CA GLY A 200 7.40 -1.31 20.67
C GLY A 200 8.08 -2.04 21.84
N LYS A 201 9.01 -2.96 21.55
CA LYS A 201 9.78 -3.64 22.59
C LYS A 201 10.74 -2.70 23.32
N VAL A 202 11.42 -1.80 22.60
CA VAL A 202 12.39 -0.87 23.18
C VAL A 202 11.69 0.22 23.98
N VAL A 203 10.60 0.78 23.48
CA VAL A 203 9.84 1.83 24.19
C VAL A 203 9.27 1.29 25.50
N ALA A 204 8.77 0.04 25.53
CA ALA A 204 8.30 -0.58 26.77
C ALA A 204 9.42 -0.70 27.82
N GLN A 205 10.64 -1.04 27.38
CA GLN A 205 11.81 -1.08 28.26
C GLN A 205 12.21 0.32 28.76
N ASN A 206 12.12 1.33 27.89
CA ASN A 206 12.47 2.70 28.24
C ASN A 206 11.46 3.35 29.18
N ILE A 207 10.17 3.08 29.01
CA ILE A 207 9.12 3.52 29.94
C ILE A 207 9.36 2.89 31.32
N ALA A 208 9.60 1.58 31.39
CA ALA A 208 9.91 0.91 32.65
C ALA A 208 11.20 1.43 33.30
N ALA A 209 12.22 1.74 32.50
CA ALA A 209 13.47 2.33 32.98
C ALA A 209 13.23 3.74 33.56
N ALA A 210 12.46 4.58 32.89
CA ALA A 210 12.11 5.93 33.36
C ALA A 210 11.38 5.89 34.71
N LEU A 211 10.40 5.00 34.87
CA LEU A 211 9.67 4.81 36.14
C LEU A 211 10.58 4.35 37.30
N LEU A 212 11.65 3.62 37.00
CA LEU A 212 12.58 3.08 37.98
C LEU A 212 13.86 3.91 38.15
N GLY A 213 13.96 5.08 37.51
CA GLY A 213 15.16 5.92 37.53
C GLY A 213 16.40 5.26 36.91
N ARG A 214 16.21 4.36 35.95
CA ARG A 214 17.28 3.62 35.25
C ARG A 214 17.59 4.26 33.88
N PRO A 215 18.81 4.11 33.35
CA PRO A 215 19.15 4.63 32.02
C PRO A 215 18.35 3.91 30.92
N GLY A 216 17.89 4.69 29.94
CA GLY A 216 17.19 4.19 28.76
C GLY A 216 18.12 3.47 27.78
N LYS A 217 17.53 2.64 26.91
CA LYS A 217 18.23 1.92 25.85
C LYS A 217 17.97 2.58 24.49
N PRO A 218 19.03 2.93 23.73
CA PRO A 218 18.84 3.51 22.41
C PRO A 218 18.27 2.47 21.43
N PHE A 219 17.40 2.92 20.53
CA PHE A 219 16.87 2.11 19.45
C PHE A 219 17.85 2.06 18.29
N SER A 220 18.21 0.85 17.86
CA SER A 220 18.94 0.62 16.61
C SER A 220 18.53 -0.72 16.03
N PHE A 221 18.03 -0.70 14.80
CA PHE A 221 17.64 -1.92 14.10
C PHE A 221 18.16 -1.92 12.67
N LYS A 222 18.67 -3.08 12.23
CA LYS A 222 19.05 -3.34 10.84
C LYS A 222 18.12 -4.38 10.26
N THR A 223 17.44 -4.03 9.17
CA THR A 223 16.58 -4.98 8.44
C THR A 223 17.41 -6.16 7.93
N ILE A 224 16.97 -7.37 8.29
CA ILE A 224 17.66 -8.62 7.94
C ILE A 224 17.23 -9.13 6.56
N GLY A 225 15.97 -8.88 6.20
CA GLY A 225 15.45 -9.25 4.89
C GLY A 225 14.15 -8.55 4.53
N LEU A 226 13.97 -8.39 3.22
CA LEU A 226 12.82 -7.80 2.57
C LEU A 226 12.28 -8.81 1.56
N LEU A 227 10.96 -9.02 1.54
CA LEU A 227 10.31 -10.00 0.67
C LEU A 227 9.02 -9.40 0.11
N ALA A 228 8.69 -9.75 -1.12
CA ALA A 228 7.43 -9.39 -1.78
C ALA A 228 6.89 -10.61 -2.54
N SER A 229 5.57 -10.82 -2.48
CA SER A 229 4.88 -11.74 -3.40
C SER A 229 4.56 -11.05 -4.71
N ILE A 230 4.76 -11.72 -5.85
CA ILE A 230 4.52 -11.15 -7.19
C ILE A 230 3.54 -11.99 -8.02
N GLY A 231 2.64 -12.72 -7.34
CA GLY A 231 1.58 -13.52 -7.95
C GLY A 231 2.04 -14.89 -8.47
N ARG A 232 1.10 -15.74 -8.86
CA ARG A 232 1.30 -17.12 -9.38
C ARG A 232 2.47 -17.87 -8.74
N ARG A 233 2.46 -18.00 -7.41
CA ARG A 233 3.47 -18.73 -6.64
C ARG A 233 4.91 -18.26 -6.88
N THR A 234 5.08 -16.97 -7.16
CA THR A 234 6.36 -16.33 -7.45
C THR A 234 6.57 -15.17 -6.48
N GLY A 235 7.81 -15.03 -5.99
CA GLY A 235 8.19 -13.97 -5.07
C GLY A 235 9.57 -13.42 -5.41
N VAL A 236 9.92 -12.32 -4.75
CA VAL A 236 11.26 -11.76 -4.73
C VAL A 236 11.67 -11.48 -3.30
N ALA A 237 12.92 -11.77 -2.96
CA ALA A 237 13.43 -11.60 -1.62
C ALA A 237 14.89 -11.16 -1.65
N ARG A 238 15.25 -10.27 -0.72
CA ARG A 238 16.63 -9.93 -0.40
C ARG A 238 16.89 -10.24 1.06
N ILE A 239 17.75 -11.21 1.32
CA ILE A 239 18.05 -11.70 2.67
C ILE A 239 19.57 -11.74 2.86
N PHE A 240 20.08 -11.13 3.93
CA PHE A 240 21.52 -11.00 4.18
C PHE A 240 22.34 -10.44 3.00
N GLY A 241 21.70 -9.65 2.13
CA GLY A 241 22.33 -9.09 0.93
C GLY A 241 22.22 -9.95 -0.33
N TYR A 242 21.82 -11.22 -0.21
CA TYR A 242 21.59 -12.12 -1.35
C TYR A 242 20.18 -11.96 -1.92
N ASN A 243 20.09 -12.01 -3.25
CA ASN A 243 18.84 -11.89 -3.99
C ASN A 243 18.30 -13.27 -4.32
N PHE A 244 17.01 -13.49 -4.06
CA PHE A 244 16.28 -14.70 -4.39
C PHE A 244 15.03 -14.33 -5.18
N SER A 245 14.65 -15.16 -6.13
CA SER A 245 13.43 -14.95 -6.94
C SER A 245 12.74 -16.28 -7.26
N GLY A 246 11.58 -16.20 -7.90
CA GLY A 246 10.87 -17.38 -8.39
C GLY A 246 10.08 -18.09 -7.29
N PHE A 247 9.90 -19.40 -7.49
CA PHE A 247 9.21 -20.28 -6.56
C PHE A 247 9.91 -20.39 -5.20
N LEU A 248 11.25 -20.44 -5.18
CA LEU A 248 12.02 -20.51 -3.93
C LEU A 248 11.76 -19.28 -3.05
N ALA A 249 11.79 -18.08 -3.65
CA ALA A 249 11.48 -16.85 -2.93
C ALA A 249 10.03 -16.78 -2.43
N TRP A 250 9.09 -17.28 -3.22
CA TRP A 250 7.68 -17.40 -2.80
C TRP A 250 7.51 -18.38 -1.64
N TRP A 251 8.17 -19.53 -1.67
CA TRP A 251 8.14 -20.50 -0.58
C TRP A 251 8.75 -19.92 0.70
N MET A 252 9.90 -19.25 0.60
CA MET A 252 10.50 -18.53 1.74
C MET A 252 9.56 -17.46 2.30
N TRP A 253 8.88 -16.70 1.43
CA TRP A 253 7.87 -15.72 1.84
C TRP A 253 6.77 -16.38 2.66
N ARG A 254 6.19 -17.50 2.20
CA ARG A 254 5.16 -18.24 2.95
C ARG A 254 5.68 -18.69 4.32
N THR A 255 6.83 -19.35 4.35
CA THR A 255 7.41 -19.89 5.60
C THR A 255 7.71 -18.78 6.61
N ILE A 256 8.33 -17.68 6.18
CA ILE A 256 8.68 -16.57 7.06
C ILE A 256 7.43 -15.87 7.59
N TYR A 257 6.43 -15.59 6.75
CA TYR A 257 5.21 -14.93 7.22
C TYR A 257 4.38 -15.82 8.13
N LEU A 258 4.30 -17.13 7.84
CA LEU A 258 3.64 -18.10 8.71
C LEU A 258 4.28 -18.11 10.11
N SER A 259 5.62 -18.13 10.18
CA SER A 259 6.32 -18.10 11.48
C SER A 259 6.04 -16.82 12.30
N LYS A 260 5.79 -15.70 11.64
CA LYS A 260 5.57 -14.37 12.25
C LYS A 260 4.15 -14.15 12.76
N LEU A 261 3.17 -14.98 12.37
CA LEU A 261 1.80 -14.84 12.87
C LEU A 261 1.73 -15.10 14.38
N PRO A 262 0.98 -14.29 15.15
CA PRO A 262 0.78 -14.53 16.57
C PRO A 262 -0.24 -15.66 16.79
N GLY A 263 0.11 -16.64 17.63
CA GLY A 263 -0.77 -17.77 17.96
C GLY A 263 -0.61 -18.97 17.01
N LEU A 264 -0.79 -20.19 17.54
CA LEU A 264 -0.73 -21.42 16.74
C LEU A 264 -1.99 -21.63 15.91
N ASP A 265 -3.14 -21.20 16.40
CA ASP A 265 -4.45 -21.25 15.74
C ASP A 265 -4.44 -20.49 14.40
N LYS A 266 -3.95 -19.24 14.40
CA LYS A 266 -3.83 -18.43 13.18
C LYS A 266 -2.85 -19.03 12.18
N LYS A 267 -1.76 -19.62 12.67
CA LYS A 267 -0.78 -20.32 11.82
C LYS A 267 -1.42 -21.51 11.14
N VAL A 268 -2.10 -22.39 11.88
CA VAL A 268 -2.73 -23.58 11.31
C VAL A 268 -3.80 -23.19 10.29
N ARG A 269 -4.65 -22.20 10.59
CA ARG A 269 -5.67 -21.72 9.65
C ARG A 269 -5.05 -21.21 8.35
N VAL A 270 -4.08 -20.31 8.44
CA VAL A 270 -3.42 -19.74 7.25
C VAL A 270 -2.65 -20.81 6.46
N ALA A 271 -2.02 -21.77 7.15
CA ALA A 271 -1.35 -22.88 6.48
C ALA A 271 -2.36 -23.76 5.71
N PHE A 272 -3.52 -24.03 6.32
CA PHE A 272 -4.59 -24.82 5.70
C PHE A 272 -5.21 -24.09 4.50
N ASP A 273 -5.59 -22.82 4.66
CA ASP A 273 -6.13 -21.98 3.59
C ASP A 273 -5.16 -21.93 2.41
N TRP A 274 -3.88 -21.64 2.67
CA TRP A 274 -2.89 -21.61 1.60
C TRP A 274 -2.57 -22.99 1.00
N THR A 275 -2.94 -24.09 1.65
CA THR A 275 -2.83 -25.44 1.09
C THR A 275 -4.03 -25.74 0.21
N LEU A 276 -5.24 -25.32 0.63
CA LEU A 276 -6.43 -25.40 -0.21
C LEU A 276 -6.27 -24.56 -1.48
N ASP A 277 -5.71 -23.34 -1.39
CA ASP A 277 -5.39 -22.49 -2.55
C ASP A 277 -4.41 -23.14 -3.55
N LEU A 278 -3.72 -24.22 -3.18
CA LEU A 278 -2.89 -24.96 -4.12
C LEU A 278 -3.70 -25.90 -5.02
N ILE A 279 -4.83 -26.37 -4.51
CA ILE A 279 -5.65 -27.46 -5.05
C ILE A 279 -6.94 -26.91 -5.65
N PHE A 280 -7.52 -25.88 -5.05
CA PHE A 280 -8.81 -25.31 -5.43
C PHE A 280 -8.64 -23.90 -6.01
N PRO A 281 -9.46 -23.51 -7.02
CA PRO A 281 -9.49 -22.15 -7.50
C PRO A 281 -10.01 -21.21 -6.40
N LYS A 282 -9.59 -19.94 -6.47
CA LYS A 282 -10.09 -18.92 -5.53
C LYS A 282 -11.60 -18.79 -5.67
N ASP A 283 -12.29 -18.69 -4.54
CA ASP A 283 -13.72 -18.46 -4.52
C ASP A 283 -14.05 -17.14 -5.23
N VAL A 284 -15.07 -17.16 -6.09
CA VAL A 284 -15.56 -16.03 -6.90
C VAL A 284 -16.90 -15.52 -6.36
N CYS A 285 -17.44 -16.11 -5.28
CA CYS A 285 -18.67 -15.64 -4.66
C CYS A 285 -18.53 -14.21 -4.13
N ALA A 286 -19.46 -13.34 -4.53
CA ALA A 286 -19.57 -11.99 -4.00
C ALA A 286 -20.00 -12.05 -2.53
N VAL A 287 -19.29 -11.33 -1.65
CA VAL A 287 -19.73 -11.12 -0.27
C VAL A 287 -20.73 -9.96 -0.30
N HIS A 288 -22.00 -10.29 -0.48
CA HIS A 288 -23.12 -9.33 -0.47
C HIS A 288 -23.51 -8.96 0.96
N ASP A 289 -22.62 -8.33 1.75
CA ASP A 289 -23.09 -7.63 2.97
C ASP A 289 -22.09 -6.61 3.54
N LEU A 290 -21.79 -5.57 2.77
CA LEU A 290 -21.23 -4.34 3.35
C LEU A 290 -22.02 -3.17 2.79
N SER A 291 -22.90 -2.61 3.61
CA SER A 291 -23.69 -1.43 3.32
C SER A 291 -22.82 -0.33 2.69
N TYR A 292 -23.16 -0.02 1.44
CA TYR A 292 -22.53 1.02 0.63
C TYR A 292 -23.01 2.39 1.12
N HIS A 293 -22.37 2.95 2.14
CA HIS A 293 -22.51 4.38 2.43
C HIS A 293 -21.48 5.14 1.59
N ARG A 294 -21.97 5.78 0.53
CA ARG A 294 -21.23 6.70 -0.33
C ARG A 294 -21.07 8.02 0.43
N ASP A 295 -20.17 8.06 1.42
CA ASP A 295 -19.86 9.29 2.16
C ASP A 295 -18.97 10.23 1.33
N PHE A 296 -19.54 10.81 0.27
CA PHE A 296 -19.03 12.04 -0.32
C PHE A 296 -19.62 13.22 0.45
N HIS A 297 -19.21 13.41 1.70
CA HIS A 297 -19.45 14.68 2.38
C HIS A 297 -18.50 15.75 1.83
N ARG A 298 -19.01 16.48 0.83
CA ARG A 298 -18.94 17.94 0.69
C ARG A 298 -17.66 18.61 1.24
N LEU A 299 -16.60 18.65 0.42
CA LEU A 299 -15.48 19.59 0.56
C LEU A 299 -15.78 20.98 -0.02
N GLU A 300 -17.06 21.36 -0.13
CA GLU A 300 -17.44 22.71 -0.58
C GLU A 300 -17.38 23.77 0.52
N SER A 301 -17.30 23.40 1.81
CA SER A 301 -17.30 24.39 2.90
C SER A 301 -15.92 24.89 3.35
N VAL A 302 -14.83 24.57 2.63
CA VAL A 302 -13.48 25.06 2.98
C VAL A 302 -12.97 26.14 2.01
N LYS A 303 -13.68 26.41 0.91
CA LYS A 303 -13.32 27.52 0.00
C LYS A 303 -13.90 28.88 0.41
N GLU A 304 -14.89 28.94 1.30
CA GLU A 304 -15.46 30.21 1.78
C GLU A 304 -14.78 30.75 3.05
N ALA A 305 -13.86 30.01 3.67
CA ALA A 305 -13.11 30.47 4.85
C ALA A 305 -11.68 30.97 4.53
N ALA A 306 -11.31 31.08 3.25
CA ALA A 306 -9.95 31.45 2.80
C ALA A 306 -9.93 32.47 1.65
N GLY A 307 -10.89 33.40 1.63
CA GLY A 307 -10.94 34.48 0.64
C GLY A 307 -11.43 35.77 1.26
N GLY A 308 -10.53 36.52 1.91
CA GLY A 308 -10.87 37.81 2.51
C GLY A 308 -9.65 38.51 3.07
N ASN A 309 -8.76 38.97 2.20
CA ASN A 309 -7.89 40.13 2.44
C ASN A 309 -7.29 40.55 1.09
N GLY A 310 -7.96 41.48 0.45
CA GLY A 310 -7.49 42.21 -0.72
C GLY A 310 -8.00 43.62 -0.60
N ASP A 311 -7.11 44.52 -0.20
CA ASP A 311 -7.33 45.95 -0.04
C ASP A 311 -8.03 46.57 -1.26
N TYR A 312 -9.11 47.31 -1.00
CA TYR A 312 -9.71 48.23 -1.96
C TYR A 312 -9.74 49.62 -1.31
N GLN A 313 -8.81 50.49 -1.70
CA GLN A 313 -8.85 51.92 -1.38
C GLN A 313 -9.82 52.63 -2.34
N PRO A 314 -10.73 53.48 -1.87
CA PRO A 314 -11.46 54.39 -2.72
C PRO A 314 -10.78 55.77 -2.74
N SER A 315 -10.36 56.22 -3.93
CA SER A 315 -10.03 57.62 -4.20
C SER A 315 -11.10 58.25 -5.08
N THR A 316 -11.87 59.15 -4.46
CA THR A 316 -12.39 60.44 -4.99
C THR A 316 -13.02 60.49 -6.39
N SER A 317 -14.35 60.69 -6.43
CA SER A 317 -15.03 61.91 -6.90
C SER A 317 -16.51 61.84 -6.53
#